data_AF-A0A4R4ZGR7-F1
#
_entry.id   AF-A0A4R4ZGR7-F1
#
_cell.length_a   1.000
_cell.length_b   1.000
_cell.length_c   1.000
_cell.angle_alpha   90.00
_cell.angle_beta   90.00
_cell.angle_gamma   90.00
#
_symmetry.space_group_name_H-M   'P 1'
#
loop_
_entity.id
_entity.type
_entity.pdbx_description
1 polymer ?
#
loop_
_entity_poly.entity_id
_entity_poly.type
_entity_poly.pdbx_seq_one_letter_code
_entity_poly.pdbx_strand_id
1 'polypeptide(L)'
;MDDPEVGDLPKAVTDKLTAYADRLPQPTSITRESDGDLRLTIDGNRPAAVVMHGGTEVFVLELSTHYFTVQTAYDDETKLETVDDLLETLDVYLQGNYYEKVYESAAGEELHRDLYLDNAHFGGSHGFPRAQLRRLRAKHTRTITP
;
A
#
# COMPACT_ATOMS: atom_id res chain seq x y z
N MET A 1 21.33 6.75 -30.75
CA MET A 1 21.01 5.74 -29.72
C MET A 1 19.76 6.27 -29.08
N ASP A 2 18.63 5.74 -29.51
CA ASP A 2 17.33 6.05 -28.93
C ASP A 2 17.24 5.31 -27.60
N ASP A 3 17.05 6.06 -26.52
CA ASP A 3 16.72 5.54 -25.20
C ASP A 3 15.40 4.75 -25.30
N PRO A 4 15.33 3.49 -24.83
CA PRO A 4 14.09 2.74 -24.82
C PRO A 4 13.10 3.36 -23.82
N GLU A 5 12.08 4.02 -24.37
CA GLU A 5 10.70 4.17 -23.84
C GLU A 5 10.49 4.73 -22.42
N VAL A 6 10.69 6.05 -22.27
CA VAL A 6 10.11 6.86 -21.16
C VAL A 6 8.61 7.13 -21.39
N GLY A 7 7.88 6.19 -22.03
CA GLY A 7 6.53 6.42 -22.56
C GLY A 7 5.40 5.67 -21.85
N ASP A 8 5.70 4.58 -21.13
CA ASP A 8 4.68 3.58 -20.78
C ASP A 8 4.52 3.31 -19.27
N LEU A 9 5.12 4.11 -18.37
CA LEU A 9 5.01 3.90 -16.92
C LEU A 9 3.54 3.74 -16.44
N PRO A 10 2.58 4.60 -16.82
CA PRO A 10 1.19 4.42 -16.39
C PRO A 10 0.59 3.09 -16.84
N LYS A 11 1.01 2.59 -18.01
CA LYS A 11 0.57 1.29 -18.53
C LYS A 11 1.24 0.15 -17.78
N ALA A 12 2.56 0.19 -17.57
CA ALA A 12 3.29 -0.81 -16.79
C ALA A 12 2.74 -0.96 -15.36
N VAL A 13 2.41 0.16 -14.71
CA VAL A 13 1.76 0.16 -13.40
C VAL A 13 0.35 -0.44 -13.48
N THR A 14 -0.45 -0.05 -14.47
CA THR A 14 -1.80 -0.61 -14.67
C THR A 14 -1.75 -2.12 -14.91
N ASP A 15 -0.80 -2.59 -15.72
CA ASP A 15 -0.61 -4.01 -16.02
C ASP A 15 -0.21 -4.79 -14.77
N LYS A 16 0.68 -4.25 -13.92
CA LYS A 16 1.03 -4.84 -12.61
C LYS A 16 -0.18 -4.95 -11.69
N LEU A 17 -0.97 -3.88 -11.55
CA LEU A 17 -2.18 -3.92 -10.73
C LEU A 17 -3.22 -4.90 -11.26
N THR A 18 -3.39 -4.98 -12.58
CA THR A 18 -4.33 -5.91 -13.23
C THR A 18 -3.90 -7.35 -13.00
N ALA A 19 -2.64 -7.68 -13.27
CA ALA A 19 -2.08 -9.00 -13.02
C ALA A 19 -2.19 -9.40 -11.53
N TYR A 20 -2.00 -8.44 -10.61
CA TYR A 20 -2.20 -8.68 -9.18
C TYR A 20 -3.68 -8.86 -8.81
N ALA A 21 -4.60 -8.09 -9.40
CA ALA A 21 -6.04 -8.25 -9.15
C ALA A 21 -6.55 -9.63 -9.62
N ASP A 22 -6.10 -10.09 -10.79
CA ASP A 22 -6.53 -11.36 -11.40
C ASP A 22 -6.14 -12.60 -10.58
N ARG A 23 -5.09 -12.51 -9.76
CA ARG A 23 -4.65 -13.61 -8.87
C ARG A 23 -5.38 -13.63 -7.52
N LEU A 24 -6.12 -12.57 -7.17
CA LEU A 24 -6.77 -12.49 -5.87
C LEU A 24 -8.09 -13.27 -5.87
N PRO A 25 -8.36 -14.06 -4.81
CA PRO A 25 -9.64 -14.75 -4.66
C PRO A 25 -10.77 -13.80 -4.21
N GLN A 26 -10.44 -12.55 -3.86
CA GLN A 26 -11.36 -11.56 -3.28
C GLN A 26 -11.86 -10.58 -4.34
N PRO A 27 -13.07 -10.00 -4.19
CA PRO A 27 -13.53 -8.95 -5.07
C PRO A 27 -12.54 -7.80 -5.10
N THR A 28 -12.05 -7.50 -6.30
CA THR A 28 -11.03 -6.48 -6.53
C THR A 28 -11.52 -5.55 -7.64
N SER A 29 -11.33 -4.25 -7.48
CA SER A 29 -11.63 -3.25 -8.49
C SER A 29 -10.42 -2.37 -8.75
N ILE A 30 -10.21 -2.01 -10.02
CA ILE A 30 -9.21 -1.04 -10.43
C ILE A 30 -9.97 0.14 -11.02
N THR A 31 -9.82 1.31 -10.41
CA THR A 31 -10.46 2.54 -10.86
C THR A 31 -9.39 3.55 -11.24
N ARG A 32 -9.61 4.23 -12.36
CA ARG A 32 -8.81 5.37 -12.78
C ARG A 32 -9.64 6.62 -12.61
N GLU A 33 -9.18 7.54 -11.75
CA GLU A 33 -9.86 8.80 -11.51
C GLU A 33 -9.52 9.82 -12.60
N SER A 34 -10.33 10.87 -12.70
CA SER A 34 -10.29 11.84 -13.80
C SER A 34 -9.00 12.67 -13.90
N ASP A 35 -8.26 12.76 -12.79
CA ASP A 35 -6.94 13.41 -12.68
C ASP A 35 -5.77 12.48 -13.06
N GLY A 36 -6.06 11.23 -13.42
CA GLY A 36 -5.06 10.23 -13.76
C GLY A 36 -4.61 9.39 -12.57
N ASP A 37 -5.22 9.56 -11.40
CA ASP A 37 -4.95 8.74 -10.24
C ASP A 37 -5.44 7.31 -10.46
N LEU A 38 -4.68 6.36 -9.94
CA LEU A 38 -4.94 4.94 -10.10
C LEU A 38 -5.16 4.31 -8.74
N ARG A 39 -6.26 3.59 -8.58
CA ARG A 39 -6.66 2.96 -7.33
C ARG A 39 -6.99 1.49 -7.55
N LEU A 40 -6.30 0.62 -6.83
CA LEU A 40 -6.68 -0.77 -6.60
C LEU A 40 -7.43 -0.84 -5.29
N THR A 41 -8.66 -1.38 -5.28
CA THR A 41 -9.45 -1.60 -4.07
C THR A 41 -9.79 -3.08 -3.94
N ILE A 42 -9.60 -3.63 -2.75
CA ILE A 42 -9.90 -5.01 -2.40
C ILE A 42 -10.95 -4.99 -1.31
N ASP A 43 -12.09 -5.62 -1.58
CA ASP A 43 -13.21 -5.74 -0.64
C ASP A 43 -13.21 -7.10 0.06
N GLY A 44 -13.85 -7.18 1.23
CA GLY A 44 -14.08 -8.42 1.95
C GLY A 44 -13.73 -8.31 3.43
N ASN A 45 -13.30 -9.42 4.03
CA ASN A 45 -13.00 -9.50 5.46
C ASN A 45 -11.71 -8.76 5.85
N ARG A 46 -10.83 -8.46 4.88
CA ARG A 46 -9.58 -7.71 5.05
C ARG A 46 -9.50 -6.64 3.96
N PRO A 47 -10.33 -5.58 4.05
CA PRO A 47 -10.37 -4.57 3.01
C PRO A 47 -9.04 -3.83 2.94
N ALA A 48 -8.62 -3.47 1.73
CA ALA A 48 -7.37 -2.74 1.51
C ALA A 48 -7.42 -1.95 0.20
N ALA A 49 -6.55 -0.95 0.06
CA ALA A 49 -6.42 -0.20 -1.17
C ALA A 49 -4.96 0.22 -1.42
N VAL A 50 -4.58 0.28 -2.70
CA VAL A 50 -3.36 0.94 -3.16
C VAL A 50 -3.80 2.09 -4.05
N VAL A 51 -3.38 3.31 -3.71
CA VAL A 51 -3.72 4.54 -4.42
C VAL A 51 -2.46 5.20 -4.92
N MET A 52 -2.48 5.70 -6.15
CA MET A 52 -1.37 6.39 -6.78
C MET A 52 -1.87 7.74 -7.26
N HIS A 53 -1.35 8.81 -6.68
CA HIS A 53 -1.75 10.18 -6.99
C HIS A 53 -0.75 10.90 -7.90
N GLY A 54 -1.25 11.91 -8.62
CA GLY A 54 -0.42 12.92 -9.29
C GLY A 54 0.42 12.37 -10.44
N GLY A 55 -0.11 11.41 -11.20
CA GLY A 55 0.66 10.75 -12.25
C GLY A 55 1.75 9.82 -11.71
N THR A 56 1.47 9.13 -10.60
CA THR A 56 2.33 8.12 -9.94
C THR A 56 3.54 8.69 -9.19
N GLU A 57 3.42 9.87 -8.57
CA GLU A 57 4.48 10.44 -7.72
C GLU A 57 4.26 10.15 -6.24
N VAL A 58 3.01 9.94 -5.84
CA VAL A 58 2.62 9.65 -4.46
C VAL A 58 1.88 8.32 -4.42
N PHE A 59 2.38 7.40 -3.61
CA PHE A 59 1.86 6.04 -3.46
C PHE A 59 1.33 5.86 -2.05
N VAL A 60 0.09 5.42 -1.94
CA VAL A 60 -0.60 5.21 -0.68
C VAL A 60 -1.00 3.75 -0.60
N LEU A 61 -0.74 3.13 0.54
CA LEU A 61 -1.31 1.83 0.88
C LEU A 61 -2.20 2.01 2.11
N GLU A 62 -3.44 1.58 1.99
CA GLU A 62 -4.46 1.56 3.02
C GLU A 62 -4.76 0.09 3.38
N LEU A 63 -4.57 -0.30 4.64
CA LEU A 63 -4.92 -1.63 5.14
C LEU A 63 -6.00 -1.47 6.22
N SER A 64 -7.17 -2.03 5.95
CA SER A 64 -8.38 -1.78 6.72
C SER A 64 -8.70 -0.28 6.84
N THR A 65 -9.54 0.08 7.80
CA THR A 65 -9.85 1.48 8.15
C THR A 65 -8.81 2.12 9.06
N HIS A 66 -7.79 1.36 9.49
CA HIS A 66 -6.88 1.76 10.56
C HIS A 66 -5.50 2.16 10.05
N TYR A 67 -4.93 1.44 9.09
CA TYR A 67 -3.51 1.58 8.76
C TYR A 67 -3.34 2.22 7.39
N PHE A 68 -2.42 3.18 7.30
CA PHE A 68 -2.04 3.74 6.03
C PHE A 68 -0.56 4.10 6.00
N THR A 69 0.02 4.12 4.80
CA THR A 69 1.39 4.60 4.55
C THR A 69 1.41 5.38 3.25
N VAL A 70 2.30 6.37 3.19
CA VAL A 70 2.48 7.24 2.03
C VAL A 70 3.95 7.23 1.66
N GLN A 71 4.24 7.02 0.39
CA GLN A 71 5.60 7.06 -0.16
C GLN A 71 5.62 7.95 -1.40
N THR A 72 6.72 8.66 -1.59
CA THR A 72 6.94 9.46 -2.80
C THR A 72 8.06 8.84 -3.62
N ALA A 73 7.91 8.78 -4.94
CA ALA A 73 8.95 8.38 -5.86
C ALA A 73 8.91 9.27 -7.11
N TYR A 74 10.09 9.67 -7.61
CA TYR A 74 10.20 10.70 -8.64
C TYR A 74 10.70 10.15 -9.98
N ASP A 75 11.63 9.19 -9.97
CA ASP A 75 12.08 8.46 -11.16
C ASP A 75 11.26 7.17 -11.40
N ASP A 76 11.16 6.77 -12.66
CA ASP A 76 10.28 5.70 -13.10
C ASP A 76 10.65 4.31 -12.55
N GLU A 77 11.96 4.04 -12.37
CA GLU A 77 12.45 2.80 -11.75
C GLU A 77 11.98 2.72 -10.29
N THR A 78 12.22 3.76 -9.49
CA THR A 78 11.79 3.82 -8.09
C THR A 78 10.26 3.79 -7.96
N LYS A 79 9.52 4.35 -8.93
CA LYS A 79 8.05 4.25 -8.95
C LYS A 79 7.59 2.80 -9.11
N LEU A 80 8.17 2.05 -10.05
CA LEU A 80 7.84 0.63 -10.24
C LEU A 80 8.24 -0.22 -9.02
N GLU A 81 9.41 0.00 -8.44
CA GLU A 81 9.84 -0.66 -7.19
C GLU A 81 8.86 -0.34 -6.04
N THR A 82 8.42 0.90 -5.92
CA THR A 82 7.45 1.31 -4.89
C THR A 82 6.12 0.57 -5.07
N VAL A 83 5.64 0.40 -6.31
CA VAL A 83 4.43 -0.40 -6.57
C VAL A 83 4.63 -1.85 -6.14
N ASP A 84 5.77 -2.46 -6.47
CA ASP A 84 6.07 -3.83 -6.08
C ASP A 84 6.13 -4.00 -4.55
N ASP A 85 6.81 -3.10 -3.85
CA ASP A 85 6.86 -3.06 -2.38
C ASP A 85 5.44 -2.97 -1.77
N LEU A 86 4.57 -2.11 -2.31
CA LEU A 86 3.20 -1.97 -1.81
C LEU A 86 2.36 -3.23 -2.06
N LEU A 87 2.47 -3.85 -3.23
CA LEU A 87 1.74 -5.07 -3.57
C LEU A 87 2.21 -6.28 -2.75
N GLU A 88 3.49 -6.35 -2.42
CA GLU A 88 4.03 -7.36 -1.51
C GLU A 88 3.54 -7.14 -0.08
N THR A 89 3.57 -5.90 0.41
CA THR A 89 2.99 -5.52 1.71
C THR A 89 1.54 -5.98 1.82
N LEU A 90 0.78 -5.71 0.75
CA LEU A 90 -0.62 -6.06 0.62
C LEU A 90 -0.82 -7.58 0.65
N ASP A 91 0.03 -8.35 -0.03
CA ASP A 91 -0.05 -9.81 -0.03
C ASP A 91 0.16 -10.40 1.37
N VAL A 92 1.17 -9.92 2.10
CA VAL A 92 1.43 -10.33 3.49
C VAL A 92 0.23 -10.04 4.39
N TYR A 93 -0.37 -8.86 4.24
CA TYR A 93 -1.58 -8.49 4.96
C TYR A 93 -2.77 -9.41 4.64
N LEU A 94 -3.03 -9.67 3.34
CA LEU A 94 -4.15 -10.49 2.90
C LEU A 94 -3.99 -11.96 3.31
N GLN A 95 -2.76 -12.47 3.34
CA GLN A 95 -2.44 -13.81 3.86
C GLN A 95 -2.66 -13.91 5.37
N GLY A 96 -2.66 -12.79 6.09
CA GLY A 96 -2.78 -12.77 7.55
C GLY A 96 -1.46 -13.02 8.26
N ASN A 97 -0.34 -12.85 7.55
CA ASN A 97 1.00 -12.99 8.07
C ASN A 97 1.41 -11.67 8.75
N TYR A 98 0.69 -11.32 9.81
CA TYR A 98 0.92 -10.10 10.58
C TYR A 98 0.49 -10.29 12.02
N TYR A 99 1.02 -9.44 12.91
CA TYR A 99 0.53 -9.32 14.27
C TYR A 99 0.20 -7.87 14.59
N GLU A 100 -0.88 -7.67 15.33
CA GLU A 100 -1.30 -6.35 15.82
C GLU A 100 -0.95 -6.21 17.30
N LYS A 101 -0.37 -5.07 17.66
CA LYS A 101 -0.18 -4.66 19.05
C LYS A 101 -1.11 -3.51 19.38
N VAL A 102 -2.02 -3.76 20.31
CA VAL A 102 -2.87 -2.74 20.91
C VAL A 102 -2.19 -2.24 22.18
N TYR A 103 -2.09 -0.93 22.32
CA TYR A 103 -1.58 -0.26 23.49
C TYR A 103 -2.76 0.35 24.22
N GLU A 104 -2.99 -0.07 25.47
CA GLU A 104 -4.15 0.34 26.26
C GLU A 104 -3.74 1.21 27.46
N SER A 105 -4.65 2.05 27.90
CA SER A 105 -4.53 2.77 29.17
C SER A 105 -4.73 1.80 30.35
N ALA A 106 -4.38 2.21 31.56
CA ALA A 106 -4.66 1.42 32.75
C ALA A 106 -6.17 1.17 32.99
N ALA A 107 -7.04 1.95 32.33
CA ALA A 107 -8.49 1.79 32.37
C ALA A 107 -9.04 0.89 31.23
N GLY A 108 -8.18 0.33 30.38
CA GLY A 108 -8.56 -0.53 29.25
C GLY A 108 -8.98 0.22 27.98
N GLU A 109 -8.65 1.51 27.86
CA GLU A 109 -8.94 2.29 26.66
C GLU A 109 -7.81 2.14 25.63
N GLU A 110 -8.12 1.85 24.37
CA GLU A 110 -7.14 1.78 23.29
C GLU A 110 -6.47 3.15 23.05
N LEU A 111 -5.19 3.26 23.39
CA LEU A 111 -4.37 4.46 23.21
C LEU A 111 -3.75 4.55 21.82
N HIS A 112 -3.37 3.43 21.22
CA HIS A 112 -3.00 3.30 19.81
C HIS A 112 -2.82 1.83 19.46
N ARG A 113 -2.73 1.55 18.16
CA ARG A 113 -2.49 0.21 17.62
C ARG A 113 -1.42 0.25 16.55
N ASP A 114 -0.53 -0.73 16.56
CA ASP A 114 0.48 -0.92 15.53
C ASP A 114 0.25 -2.28 14.85
N LEU A 115 0.42 -2.30 13.53
CA LEU A 115 0.46 -3.51 12.70
C LEU A 115 1.93 -3.83 12.41
N TYR A 116 2.33 -5.06 12.68
CA TYR A 116 3.65 -5.59 12.33
C TYR A 116 3.46 -6.68 11.28
N LEU A 117 4.10 -6.50 10.12
CA LEU A 117 4.01 -7.43 9.00
C LEU A 117 5.16 -8.43 9.07
N ASP A 118 4.85 -9.72 9.14
CA ASP A 118 5.84 -10.80 9.24
C ASP A 118 6.40 -11.12 7.85
N ASN A 119 7.71 -11.39 7.76
CA ASN A 119 8.38 -11.88 6.54
C ASN A 119 8.14 -11.08 5.26
N ALA A 120 7.74 -9.82 5.33
CA ALA A 120 7.65 -9.03 4.12
C ALA A 120 9.06 -8.83 3.54
N HIS A 121 9.28 -9.43 2.38
CA HIS A 121 10.54 -9.50 1.64
C HIS A 121 10.65 -8.30 0.70
N PHE A 122 10.41 -7.11 1.24
CA PHE A 122 10.40 -5.85 0.48
C PHE A 122 11.65 -5.71 -0.39
N GLY A 123 11.46 -5.87 -1.68
CA GLY A 123 12.48 -5.84 -2.71
C GLY A 123 12.94 -4.44 -3.03
N GLY A 124 13.50 -3.71 -2.06
CA GLY A 124 14.29 -2.51 -2.36
C GLY A 124 15.60 -2.92 -3.05
N SER A 125 16.06 -2.15 -4.02
CA SER A 125 17.34 -2.30 -4.76
C SER A 125 18.62 -2.48 -3.90
N HIS A 126 18.51 -2.45 -2.58
CA HIS A 126 19.60 -2.64 -1.62
C HIS A 126 19.33 -3.65 -0.49
N GLY A 127 18.32 -4.52 -0.60
CA GLY A 127 18.07 -5.59 0.38
C GLY A 127 17.67 -5.08 1.78
N PHE A 128 17.31 -3.80 1.89
CA PHE A 128 16.78 -3.19 3.09
C PHE A 128 15.32 -2.78 2.85
N PRO A 129 14.36 -3.40 3.56
CA PRO A 129 13.03 -2.84 3.62
C PRO A 129 13.06 -1.41 4.07
N ARG A 130 12.25 -0.56 3.42
CA ARG A 130 11.86 0.71 4.01
C ARG A 130 11.18 0.37 5.34
N ALA A 131 11.85 0.63 6.46
CA ALA A 131 11.42 0.22 7.80
C ALA A 131 9.96 0.63 8.12
N GLN A 132 9.47 1.67 7.44
CA GLN A 132 8.09 2.13 7.49
C GLN A 132 7.03 1.10 7.05
N LEU A 133 7.35 0.14 6.17
CA LEU A 133 6.40 -0.89 5.74
C LEU A 133 6.35 -2.10 6.68
N ARG A 134 7.37 -2.29 7.54
CA ARG A 134 7.37 -3.37 8.55
C ARG A 134 6.45 -3.07 9.74
N ARG A 135 6.17 -1.79 9.99
CA ARG A 135 5.34 -1.34 11.11
C ARG A 135 4.45 -0.19 10.66
N LEU A 136 3.15 -0.43 10.62
CA LEU A 136 2.16 0.61 10.34
C LEU A 136 1.43 0.99 11.62
N ARG A 137 1.44 2.28 11.95
CA ARG A 137 0.68 2.80 13.08
C ARG A 137 -0.73 3.14 12.62
N ALA A 138 -1.73 2.71 13.40
CA ALA A 138 -3.11 3.09 13.14
C ALA A 138 -3.26 4.61 13.19
N LYS A 139 -3.98 5.17 12.22
CA LYS A 139 -4.41 6.57 12.27
C LYS A 139 -5.42 6.70 13.40
N HIS A 140 -5.15 7.57 14.36
CA HIS A 140 -6.22 8.04 15.21
C HIS A 140 -7.17 8.87 14.34
N THR A 141 -8.33 8.31 14.02
CA THR A 141 -9.52 9.13 13.80
C THR A 141 -9.82 9.83 15.12
N ARG A 142 -9.13 10.95 15.37
CA ARG A 142 -9.65 11.93 16.32
C ARG A 142 -10.93 12.43 15.68
N THR A 143 -12.06 11.92 16.13
CA THR A 143 -13.33 12.62 15.98
C THR A 143 -13.12 13.95 16.70
N ILE A 144 -12.84 15.01 15.95
CA ILE A 144 -12.94 16.36 16.48
C ILE A 144 -14.44 16.56 16.61
N THR A 145 -14.98 16.28 17.80
CA THR A 145 -16.32 16.73 18.13
C THR A 145 -16.31 18.26 18.00
N PRO A 146 -17.20 18.85 17.18
CA PRO A 146 -17.22 20.30 16.97
C PRO A 146 -17.44 21.08 18.27
#